data_AF-A0A1T4WU74-F1
#
_entry.id   AF-A0A1T4WU74-F1
#
_cell.length_a   1.000
_cell.length_b   1.000
_cell.length_c   1.000
_cell.angle_alpha   90.00
_cell.angle_beta   90.00
_cell.angle_gamma   90.00
#
_symmetry.space_group_name_H-M   'P 1'
#
loop_
_entity.id
_entity.type
_entity.pdbx_description
1 polymer ?
#
loop_
_entity_poly.entity_id
_entity_poly.type
_entity_poly.pdbx_seq_one_letter_code
_entity_poly.pdbx_strand_id
1 'polypeptide(L)'
;MSNVRKMPGNACRYYVAGRCNYHERLNPGYDESLRCRFLVQCEDAFDAFLDRAEAFALSQEQTVAFWNRRFQRLQEEGCFCPDYCYSEDGGDQGCVHGYGDVCILALPKCEGRCRRFVLIPEVSDNNDYKES
;
A
#
# COMPACT_ATOMS: atom_id res chain seq x y z
N MET A 1 -18.46 21.20 33.19
CA MET A 1 -17.77 21.11 31.88
C MET A 1 -17.32 19.67 31.69
N SER A 2 -17.99 18.93 30.82
CA SER A 2 -17.71 17.51 30.57
C SER A 2 -16.32 17.34 29.96
N ASN A 3 -15.46 16.57 30.63
CA ASN A 3 -14.15 16.17 30.14
C ASN A 3 -14.31 15.26 28.92
N VAL A 4 -14.39 15.86 27.73
CA VAL A 4 -14.38 15.11 26.46
C VAL A 4 -12.98 14.55 26.27
N ARG A 5 -12.75 13.32 26.74
CA ARG A 5 -11.53 12.57 26.43
C ARG A 5 -11.47 12.41 24.91
N LYS A 6 -10.41 12.92 24.28
CA LYS A 6 -10.15 12.65 22.86
C LYS A 6 -9.87 11.15 22.74
N MET A 7 -10.80 10.40 22.16
CA MET A 7 -10.52 9.03 21.77
C MET A 7 -9.45 9.10 20.68
N PRO A 8 -8.32 8.39 20.81
CA PRO A 8 -7.27 8.45 19.81
C PRO A 8 -7.83 7.94 18.48
N GLY A 9 -7.49 8.63 17.38
CA GLY A 9 -7.98 8.29 16.04
C GLY A 9 -7.56 6.89 15.57
N ASN A 10 -6.64 6.23 16.27
CA ASN A 10 -6.15 4.88 15.98
C ASN A 10 -7.20 3.77 16.15
N ALA A 11 -8.32 4.02 16.84
CA ALA A 11 -9.44 3.10 16.90
C ALA A 11 -10.34 3.17 15.64
N CYS A 12 -10.08 4.11 14.74
CA CYS A 12 -10.84 4.28 13.53
C CYS A 12 -10.39 3.32 12.42
N ARG A 13 -11.32 2.63 11.76
CA ARG A 13 -11.05 1.75 10.60
C ARG A 13 -10.35 2.43 9.42
N TYR A 14 -10.44 3.76 9.33
CA TYR A 14 -9.80 4.55 8.27
C TYR A 14 -8.42 5.10 8.67
N TYR A 15 -7.99 4.90 9.91
CA TYR A 15 -6.70 5.40 10.38
C TYR A 15 -5.57 4.50 9.89
N VAL A 16 -4.57 5.10 9.25
CA VAL A 16 -3.35 4.43 8.82
C VAL A 16 -2.17 5.33 9.18
N ALA A 17 -1.36 4.93 10.15
CA ALA A 17 -0.12 5.62 10.55
C ALA A 17 -0.23 7.16 10.67
N GLY A 18 -1.29 7.66 11.33
CA GLY A 18 -1.51 9.10 11.53
C GLY A 18 -2.26 9.81 10.39
N ARG A 19 -2.67 9.06 9.37
CA ARG A 19 -3.34 9.55 8.15
C ARG A 19 -4.73 8.94 8.01
N CYS A 20 -5.58 9.54 7.18
CA CYS A 20 -6.95 9.11 6.95
C CYS A 20 -7.10 8.51 5.54
N ASN A 21 -7.39 7.21 5.48
CA ASN A 21 -7.60 6.46 4.24
C ASN A 21 -9.08 6.44 3.78
N TYR A 22 -9.93 7.32 4.33
CA TYR A 22 -11.37 7.26 4.06
C TYR A 22 -11.71 7.40 2.56
N HIS A 23 -11.07 8.35 1.88
CA HIS A 23 -11.39 8.66 0.49
C HIS A 23 -11.01 7.51 -0.45
N GLU A 24 -9.83 6.94 -0.27
CA GLU A 24 -9.39 5.76 -1.01
C GLU A 24 -10.26 4.54 -0.71
N ARG A 25 -10.67 4.30 0.55
CA ARG A 25 -11.60 3.20 0.86
C ARG A 25 -12.97 3.37 0.23
N LEU A 26 -13.41 4.61 0.00
CA LEU A 26 -14.70 4.89 -0.61
C LEU A 26 -14.66 4.64 -2.13
N ASN A 27 -13.59 5.10 -2.79
CA ASN A 27 -13.40 4.95 -4.23
C ASN A 27 -11.93 4.58 -4.52
N PRO A 28 -11.57 3.29 -4.44
CA PRO A 28 -10.21 2.85 -4.68
C PRO A 28 -9.72 3.25 -6.07
N GLY A 29 -8.51 3.80 -6.17
CA GLY A 29 -7.89 4.21 -7.42
C GLY A 29 -8.51 5.46 -8.10
N TYR A 30 -9.48 6.14 -7.48
CA TYR A 30 -10.09 7.34 -8.08
C TYR A 30 -9.18 8.57 -8.03
N ASP A 31 -8.42 8.75 -6.94
CA ASP A 31 -7.52 9.89 -6.78
C ASP A 31 -6.08 9.47 -7.06
N GLU A 32 -5.64 9.72 -8.30
CA GLU A 32 -4.29 9.39 -8.75
C GLU A 32 -3.19 10.06 -7.92
N SER A 33 -3.49 11.19 -7.25
CA SER A 33 -2.51 11.87 -6.39
C SER A 33 -2.12 11.07 -5.15
N LEU A 34 -2.93 10.08 -4.77
CA LEU A 34 -2.65 9.18 -3.66
C LEU A 34 -1.74 8.01 -4.06
N ARG A 35 -1.62 7.71 -5.36
CA ARG A 35 -0.87 6.55 -5.84
C ARG A 35 0.59 6.60 -5.41
N CYS A 36 1.12 5.43 -5.06
CA CYS A 36 2.51 5.30 -4.71
C CYS A 36 3.39 5.56 -5.95
N ARG A 37 4.19 6.63 -5.92
CA ARG A 37 5.10 7.00 -7.04
C ARG A 37 6.08 5.88 -7.40
N PHE A 38 6.60 5.17 -6.39
CA PHE A 38 7.48 4.04 -6.63
C PHE A 38 6.74 2.88 -7.33
N LEU A 39 5.53 2.56 -6.87
CA LEU A 39 4.73 1.49 -7.48
C LEU A 39 4.39 1.80 -8.94
N VAL A 40 3.94 3.04 -9.24
CA VAL A 40 3.68 3.49 -10.61
C VAL A 40 4.91 3.29 -11.51
N GLN A 41 6.10 3.62 -11.01
CA GLN A 41 7.34 3.42 -11.77
C GLN A 41 7.70 1.94 -11.95
N CYS A 42 7.42 1.10 -10.95
CA CYS A 42 7.60 -0.34 -11.07
C CYS A 42 6.66 -0.92 -12.13
N GLU A 43 5.40 -0.47 -12.17
CA GLU A 43 4.43 -0.84 -13.22
C GLU A 43 4.92 -0.40 -14.59
N ASP A 44 5.28 0.88 -14.78
CA ASP A 44 5.81 1.40 -16.03
C ASP A 44 7.05 0.61 -16.51
N ALA A 45 7.94 0.28 -15.56
CA ALA A 45 9.15 -0.49 -15.85
C ALA A 45 8.85 -1.97 -16.17
N PHE A 46 7.74 -2.51 -15.64
CA PHE A 46 7.27 -3.85 -15.90
C PHE A 46 6.61 -3.95 -17.27
N ASP A 47 5.72 -3.02 -17.61
CA ASP A 47 5.08 -2.95 -18.92
C ASP A 47 6.14 -2.83 -20.03
N ALA A 48 7.07 -1.90 -19.89
CA ALA A 48 8.20 -1.76 -20.84
C ALA A 48 9.14 -2.99 -20.84
N PHE A 49 9.14 -3.81 -19.80
CA PHE A 49 9.87 -5.06 -19.77
C PHE A 49 9.11 -6.17 -20.51
N LEU A 50 7.78 -6.26 -20.35
CA LEU A 50 6.93 -7.23 -21.04
C LEU A 50 6.99 -7.04 -22.55
N ASP A 51 6.90 -5.79 -23.04
CA ASP A 51 7.04 -5.47 -24.47
C ASP A 51 8.35 -6.02 -25.05
N ARG A 52 9.45 -5.92 -24.29
CA ARG A 52 10.76 -6.46 -24.69
C ARG A 52 10.80 -7.97 -24.61
N ALA A 53 10.25 -8.55 -23.55
CA ALA A 53 10.21 -10.01 -23.39
C ALA A 53 9.46 -10.67 -24.54
N GLU A 54 8.35 -10.08 -24.98
CA GLU A 54 7.60 -10.52 -26.15
C GLU A 54 8.41 -10.35 -27.45
N ALA A 55 9.03 -9.19 -27.66
CA ALA A 55 9.85 -8.93 -28.85
C ALA A 55 11.04 -9.91 -29.00
N PHE A 56 11.57 -10.41 -27.88
CA PHE A 56 12.65 -11.40 -27.86
C PHE A 56 12.15 -12.85 -27.70
N ALA A 57 10.83 -13.08 -27.70
CA ALA A 57 10.20 -14.38 -27.51
C ALA A 57 10.77 -15.15 -26.30
N LEU A 58 10.99 -14.44 -25.19
CA LEU A 58 11.52 -15.05 -23.97
C LEU A 58 10.55 -16.08 -23.42
N SER A 59 11.09 -17.18 -22.87
CA SER A 59 10.25 -18.11 -22.13
C SER A 59 9.70 -17.48 -20.85
N GLN A 60 8.63 -18.06 -20.29
CA GLN A 60 8.08 -17.60 -19.01
C GLN A 60 9.12 -17.64 -17.88
N GLU A 61 9.92 -18.70 -17.82
CA GLU A 61 10.99 -18.88 -16.83
C GLU A 61 12.06 -17.80 -16.95
N GLN A 62 12.47 -17.48 -18.18
CA GLN A 62 13.43 -16.40 -18.45
C GLN A 62 12.85 -15.04 -18.06
N THR A 63 11.59 -14.80 -18.40
CA THR A 63 10.86 -13.56 -18.09
C THR A 63 10.83 -13.30 -16.59
N VAL A 64 10.43 -14.30 -15.80
CA VAL A 64 10.41 -14.21 -14.33
C VAL A 64 11.81 -13.97 -13.76
N ALA A 65 12.81 -14.74 -14.21
CA ALA A 65 14.18 -14.62 -13.69
C ALA A 65 14.80 -13.25 -13.99
N PHE A 66 14.58 -12.70 -15.19
CA PHE A 66 15.07 -11.38 -15.55
C PHE A 66 14.31 -10.27 -14.86
N TRP A 67 13.00 -10.40 -14.70
CA TRP A 67 12.20 -9.44 -13.97
C TRP A 67 12.63 -9.35 -12.51
N ASN A 68 12.78 -10.47 -11.80
CA ASN A 68 13.18 -10.47 -10.39
C ASN A 68 14.52 -9.75 -10.17
N ARG A 69 15.51 -9.98 -11.05
CA ARG A 69 16.80 -9.28 -11.00
C ARG A 69 16.67 -7.78 -11.28
N ARG A 70 15.81 -7.38 -12.21
CA ARG A 70 15.55 -5.98 -12.53
C ARG A 70 14.81 -5.28 -11.39
N PHE A 71 13.80 -5.92 -10.83
CA PHE A 71 13.01 -5.40 -9.73
C PHE A 71 13.84 -5.18 -8.47
N GLN A 72 14.72 -6.12 -8.13
CA GLN A 72 15.67 -5.95 -7.03
C GLN A 72 16.55 -4.70 -7.23
N ARG A 73 17.05 -4.46 -8.45
CA ARG A 73 17.81 -3.23 -8.76
C ARG A 73 16.96 -1.96 -8.60
N LEU A 74 15.70 -1.99 -9.03
CA LEU A 74 14.79 -0.85 -8.85
C LEU A 74 14.58 -0.50 -7.38
N GLN A 75 14.48 -1.52 -6.51
CA GLN A 75 14.37 -1.35 -5.06
C GLN A 75 15.68 -0.82 -4.44
N GLU A 76 16.83 -1.35 -4.85
CA GLU A 76 18.16 -0.92 -4.37
C GLU A 76 18.51 0.51 -4.82
N GLU A 77 18.16 0.86 -6.05
CA GLU A 77 18.38 2.18 -6.64
C GLU A 77 17.35 3.21 -6.15
N GLY A 78 16.31 2.78 -5.44
CA GLY A 78 15.28 3.63 -4.82
C GLY A 78 14.63 4.57 -5.83
N CYS A 79 14.39 4.08 -7.06
CA CYS A 79 14.17 4.91 -8.24
C CYS A 79 13.20 6.08 -7.98
N PHE A 80 13.72 7.30 -8.18
CA PHE A 80 13.08 8.64 -8.25
C PHE A 80 12.01 9.06 -7.23
N CYS A 81 11.57 8.20 -6.31
CA CYS A 81 10.67 8.60 -5.24
C CYS A 81 11.51 9.12 -4.06
N PRO A 82 11.51 10.43 -3.78
CA PRO A 82 12.34 11.01 -2.72
C PRO A 82 11.93 10.54 -1.32
N ASP A 83 10.73 9.98 -1.19
CA ASP A 83 10.19 9.46 0.07
C ASP A 83 10.33 7.94 0.19
N TYR A 84 10.97 7.26 -0.77
CA TYR A 84 11.11 5.80 -0.70
C TYR A 84 12.04 5.43 0.45
N CYS A 85 11.58 4.51 1.30
CA CYS A 85 12.35 4.00 2.43
C CYS A 85 12.13 2.50 2.52
N TYR A 86 13.18 1.74 2.21
CA TYR A 86 13.13 0.28 2.16
C TYR A 86 12.82 -0.33 3.54
N SER A 87 11.96 -1.35 3.55
CA SER A 87 11.72 -2.21 4.70
C SER A 87 11.29 -3.60 4.23
N GLU A 88 11.81 -4.62 4.89
CA GLU A 88 11.44 -6.03 4.66
C GLU A 88 9.94 -6.27 4.90
N ASP A 89 9.32 -5.50 5.80
CA ASP A 89 7.89 -5.56 6.11
C ASP A 89 7.05 -4.58 5.27
N GLY A 90 7.65 -3.88 4.29
CA GLY A 90 7.02 -2.84 3.48
C GLY A 90 6.01 -3.34 2.43
N GLY A 91 5.61 -4.61 2.50
CA GLY A 91 4.73 -5.28 1.53
C GLY A 91 5.37 -5.41 0.14
N ASP A 92 4.54 -5.53 -0.89
CA ASP A 92 4.96 -5.86 -2.26
C ASP A 92 5.93 -4.81 -2.88
N GLN A 93 5.81 -3.55 -2.45
CA GLN A 93 6.69 -2.46 -2.84
C GLN A 93 7.99 -2.39 -2.02
N GLY A 94 8.13 -3.15 -0.93
CA GLY A 94 9.29 -3.11 -0.04
C GLY A 94 9.52 -1.74 0.63
N CYS A 95 8.48 -0.90 0.75
CA CYS A 95 8.56 0.46 1.28
C CYS A 95 7.70 0.63 2.54
N VAL A 96 8.25 1.23 3.60
CA VAL A 96 7.51 1.50 4.87
C VAL A 96 6.27 2.37 4.71
N HIS A 97 6.18 3.11 3.59
CA HIS A 97 5.06 4.01 3.30
C HIS A 97 4.03 3.41 2.35
N GLY A 98 4.25 2.18 1.85
CA GLY A 98 3.31 1.49 0.99
C GLY A 98 2.05 1.07 1.74
N TYR A 99 0.88 1.25 1.14
CA TYR A 99 -0.38 0.78 1.67
C TYR A 99 -1.32 0.41 0.52
N GLY A 100 -1.32 -0.87 0.10
CA GLY A 100 -1.89 -1.25 -1.19
C GLY A 100 -1.24 -0.43 -2.30
N ASP A 101 -2.05 0.17 -3.18
CA ASP A 101 -1.56 0.93 -4.33
C ASP A 101 -1.25 2.41 -4.02
N VAL A 102 -1.47 2.86 -2.78
CA VAL A 102 -1.30 4.27 -2.36
C VAL A 102 -0.09 4.46 -1.44
N CYS A 103 0.38 5.70 -1.37
CA CYS A 103 1.41 6.12 -0.42
C CYS A 103 0.75 6.71 0.84
N ILE A 104 1.11 6.18 2.02
CA ILE A 104 0.66 6.70 3.32
C ILE A 104 0.96 8.21 3.43
N LEU A 105 2.07 8.69 2.88
CA LEU A 105 2.45 10.10 2.95
C LEU A 105 1.56 11.02 2.09
N ALA A 106 0.95 10.49 1.03
CA ALA A 106 0.00 11.21 0.18
C ALA A 106 -1.39 11.33 0.83
N LEU A 107 -1.73 10.43 1.75
CA LEU A 107 -3.00 10.50 2.47
C LEU A 107 -3.12 11.78 3.31
N PRO A 108 -4.34 12.32 3.49
CA PRO A 108 -4.57 13.46 4.36
C PRO A 108 -4.24 13.11 5.81
N LYS A 109 -3.72 14.07 6.58
CA LYS A 109 -3.47 13.90 8.02
C LYS A 109 -4.78 13.60 8.76
N CYS A 110 -4.73 12.68 9.72
CA CYS A 110 -5.90 12.39 10.55
C CYS A 110 -6.04 13.45 11.65
N GLU A 111 -7.18 14.15 11.68
CA GLU A 111 -7.47 15.17 12.70
C GLU A 111 -7.86 14.58 14.07
N GLY A 112 -8.11 13.27 14.13
CA GLY A 112 -8.52 12.55 15.34
C GLY A 112 -9.96 12.86 15.83
N ARG A 113 -10.65 13.84 15.24
CA ARG A 113 -12.06 14.14 15.48
C ARG A 113 -12.81 14.21 14.15
N CYS A 114 -13.52 13.14 13.81
CA CYS A 114 -14.11 12.99 12.48
C CYS A 114 -15.55 12.48 12.57
N ARG A 115 -16.44 13.01 11.71
CA ARG A 115 -17.84 12.58 11.58
C ARG A 115 -18.00 11.18 11.00
N ARG A 116 -16.94 10.70 10.34
CA ARG A 116 -16.85 9.39 9.67
C ARG A 116 -16.12 8.36 10.54
N PHE A 117 -16.01 8.60 11.85
CA PHE A 117 -15.38 7.67 12.76
C PHE A 117 -16.16 6.36 12.80
N VAL A 118 -15.50 5.26 12.47
CA VAL A 118 -16.04 3.91 12.55
C VAL A 118 -15.04 3.06 13.32
N LEU A 119 -15.50 2.37 14.37
CA LEU A 119 -14.67 1.44 15.15
C LEU A 119 -14.21 0.28 14.26
N ILE A 120 -13.00 -0.21 14.51
CA ILE A 120 -12.53 -1.48 13.97
C ILE A 120 -13.42 -2.58 14.58
N PRO A 121 -14.08 -3.44 13.78
CA PRO A 121 -14.88 -4.54 14.34
C PRO A 121 -14.01 -5.47 15.18
N GLU A 122 -14.49 -5.87 16.35
CA GLU A 122 -13.87 -6.96 17.11
C GLU A 122 -14.04 -8.26 16.32
N VAL A 123 -12.94 -8.97 16.04
CA VAL A 123 -13.02 -10.32 15.47
C VAL A 123 -13.48 -11.24 16.60
N SER A 124 -14.73 -11.71 16.53
CA SER A 124 -15.19 -12.77 17.42
C SER A 124 -14.61 -14.10 16.92
N ASP A 125 -13.65 -14.67 17.65
CA ASP A 125 -13.18 -16.04 17.47
C ASP A 125 -14.32 -17.04 17.76
N ASN A 126 -15.18 -17.30 16.77
CA ASN A 126 -16.06 -18.46 16.77
C ASN A 126 -15.40 -19.57 15.95
N ASN A 127 -14.34 -20.17 16.51
CA ASN A 127 -13.80 -21.44 16.04
C ASN A 127 -14.73 -22.57 16.51
N ASP A 128 -15.82 -22.78 15.76
CA ASP A 128 -16.70 -23.94 15.92
C ASP A 128 -16.33 -24.99 14.86
N TYR A 129 -15.10 -25.51 14.96
CA TYR A 129 -14.73 -26.76 14.28
C TYR A 129 -15.26 -27.92 15.12
N LYS A 130 -16.47 -28.37 14.81
CA LYS A 130 -16.91 -29.71 15.18
C LYS A 130 -16.11 -30.71 14.37
N GLU A 131 -15.24 -31.47 15.05
CA GLU A 131 -14.67 -32.70 14.52
C GLU A 131 -15.80 -33.66 14.11
N SER A 132 -15.69 -34.24 12.91
CA SER A 132 -16.46 -35.39 12.44
C SER A 132 -15.57 -36.21 11.51
#